data_AF-A0A158S7Q7-F1
#
_entry.id   AF-A0A158S7Q7-F1
#
_cell.length_a   1.000
_cell.length_b   1.000
_cell.length_c   1.000
_cell.angle_alpha   90.00
_cell.angle_beta   90.00
_cell.angle_gamma   90.00
#
_symmetry.space_group_name_H-M   'P 1'
#
loop_
_entity.id
_entity.type
_entity.pdbx_description
1 polymer ?
#
loop_
_entity_poly.entity_id
_entity_poly.type
_entity_poly.pdbx_seq_one_letter_code
_entity_poly.pdbx_strand_id
1 'polypeptide(L)'
;MRTPTWTGNVSYDHIFDLADGATVQAGASMQFSSSYYTAVDFLPSEVQDGYALVDADLTYTSADKKWSVALWGRNLTNHTVFTTSFRAPFINNALAGPDGMLAGMLRPPRTYGVRARVNF
;
A
#
# COMPACT_ATOMS: atom_id res chain seq x y z
N MET A 1 -4.27 -16.86 -12.50
CA MET A 1 -2.95 -17.27 -11.96
C MET A 1 -2.21 -16.02 -11.52
N ARG A 2 -1.86 -15.89 -10.23
CA ARG A 2 -1.22 -14.68 -9.69
C ARG A 2 0.31 -14.69 -9.87
N THR A 3 0.74 -14.66 -11.13
CA THR A 3 2.16 -14.72 -11.50
C THR A 3 2.55 -13.46 -12.28
N PRO A 4 2.72 -12.31 -11.59
CA PRO A 4 3.22 -11.10 -12.22
C PRO A 4 4.63 -11.33 -12.77
N THR A 5 4.93 -10.74 -13.93
CA THR A 5 6.25 -10.84 -14.57
C THR A 5 7.35 -10.18 -13.74
N TRP A 6 7.02 -9.11 -13.02
CA TRP A 6 7.93 -8.41 -12.12
C TRP A 6 7.21 -7.99 -10.85
N THR A 7 7.82 -8.25 -9.71
CA THR A 7 7.43 -7.70 -8.41
C THR A 7 8.66 -7.28 -7.66
N GLY A 8 8.55 -6.22 -6.87
CA GLY A 8 9.65 -5.78 -6.05
C GLY A 8 9.24 -4.82 -4.97
N ASN A 9 10.17 -4.60 -4.05
CA ASN A 9 10.08 -3.54 -3.05
C ASN A 9 11.40 -2.78 -3.02
N VAL A 10 11.30 -1.46 -2.89
CA VAL A 10 12.42 -0.54 -2.72
C VAL A 10 12.11 0.32 -1.52
N SER A 11 13.07 0.52 -0.61
CA SER A 11 12.93 1.40 0.53
C SER A 11 14.18 2.25 0.72
N TYR A 12 13.98 3.44 1.27
CA TYR A 12 15.03 4.38 1.62
C TYR A 12 14.70 5.03 2.95
N ASP A 13 15.67 5.06 3.85
CA ASP A 13 15.58 5.68 5.16
C ASP A 13 16.83 6.49 5.43
N HIS A 14 16.67 7.69 5.97
CA HIS A 14 17.77 8.56 6.34
C HIS A 14 17.48 9.33 7.62
N ILE A 15 18.51 9.46 8.46
CA ILE A 15 18.45 10.23 9.70
C ILE A 15 19.34 11.45 9.52
N PHE A 16 18.74 12.63 9.65
CA PHE A 16 19.43 13.91 9.68
C PHE A 16 19.63 14.32 11.14
N ASP A 17 20.88 14.52 11.53
CA ASP A 17 21.23 15.11 12.82
C ASP A 17 21.14 16.63 12.73
N LEU A 18 20.42 17.26 13.66
CA LEU A 18 20.31 18.71 13.75
C LEU A 18 21.36 19.27 14.71
N ALA A 19 21.71 20.55 14.53
CA ALA A 19 22.74 21.21 15.33
C ALA A 19 22.39 21.31 16.83
N ASP A 20 21.11 21.24 17.17
CA ASP A 20 20.59 21.25 18.55
C ASP A 20 20.56 19.85 19.20
N GLY A 21 21.00 18.81 18.48
CA GLY A 21 20.98 17.41 18.93
C GLY A 21 19.66 16.68 18.68
N ALA A 22 18.65 17.35 18.10
CA ALA A 22 17.45 16.69 17.62
C ALA A 22 17.74 15.87 16.35
N THR A 23 16.82 14.98 15.99
CA THR A 23 16.94 14.22 14.74
C THR A 23 15.68 14.30 13.91
N VAL A 24 15.85 14.30 12.59
CA VAL A 24 14.76 14.14 11.64
C VAL A 24 15.03 12.87 10.84
N GLN A 25 14.15 11.89 10.96
CA GLN A 25 14.19 10.69 10.15
C GLN A 25 13.18 10.80 9.01
N ALA A 26 13.64 10.61 7.77
CA ALA A 26 12.79 10.53 6.59
C ALA A 26 12.85 9.13 6.01
N GLY A 27 11.69 8.53 5.78
CA GLY A 27 11.51 7.21 5.20
C GLY A 27 10.61 7.25 3.98
N ALA A 28 10.93 6.45 2.96
CA ALA A 28 10.06 6.22 1.81
C ALA A 28 10.20 4.77 1.34
N SER A 29 9.10 4.16 0.95
CA SER A 29 9.10 2.81 0.38
C SER A 29 8.13 2.70 -0.79
N MET A 30 8.46 1.84 -1.74
CA MET A 30 7.69 1.56 -2.93
C MET A 30 7.56 0.06 -3.11
N GLN A 31 6.34 -0.44 -3.20
CA GLN A 31 6.04 -1.80 -3.62
C GLN A 31 5.43 -1.76 -5.02
N PHE A 32 5.95 -2.55 -5.96
CA PHE A 32 5.40 -2.60 -7.31
C PHE A 32 5.15 -4.04 -7.77
N SER A 33 4.17 -4.18 -8.66
CA SER A 33 3.83 -5.42 -9.34
C SER A 33 3.41 -5.12 -10.77
N SER A 34 3.90 -5.91 -11.73
CA SER A 34 3.32 -5.95 -13.08
C SER A 34 1.89 -6.49 -13.05
N SER A 35 1.17 -6.33 -14.16
CA SER A 35 -0.18 -6.86 -14.33
C SER A 35 -0.21 -8.38 -14.17
N TYR A 36 -1.26 -8.91 -13.55
CA TYR A 36 -1.45 -10.35 -13.40
C TYR A 36 -2.93 -10.74 -13.46
N TYR A 37 -3.20 -11.96 -13.89
CA TYR A 37 -4.56 -12.51 -13.89
C TYR A 37 -4.94 -12.98 -12.49
N THR A 38 -6.00 -12.42 -11.94
CA THR A 38 -6.45 -12.74 -10.59
C THR A 38 -7.15 -14.09 -10.49
N ALA A 39 -7.71 -14.62 -11.59
CA ALA A 39 -8.33 -15.96 -11.66
C ALA A 39 -7.81 -16.80 -12.84
N VAL A 40 -8.29 -18.05 -12.95
CA VAL A 40 -7.90 -19.03 -13.98
C VAL A 40 -8.85 -19.02 -15.18
N ASP A 41 -9.93 -18.24 -15.11
CA ASP A 41 -10.97 -18.17 -16.13
C ASP A 41 -10.59 -17.20 -17.29
N PHE A 42 -9.47 -16.47 -17.14
CA PHE A 42 -8.87 -15.55 -18.14
C PHE A 42 -9.84 -14.50 -18.68
N LEU A 43 -10.78 -14.04 -17.85
CA LEU A 43 -11.74 -13.03 -18.26
C LEU A 43 -11.10 -11.62 -18.23
N PRO A 44 -11.51 -10.69 -19.13
CA PRO A 44 -11.00 -9.32 -19.16
C PRO A 44 -11.19 -8.57 -17.83
N SER A 45 -12.23 -8.92 -17.07
CA SER A 45 -12.55 -8.38 -15.74
C SER A 45 -11.66 -8.94 -14.60
N GLU A 46 -10.81 -9.91 -14.89
CA GLU A 46 -9.93 -10.58 -13.93
C GLU A 46 -8.45 -10.19 -14.10
N VAL A 47 -8.17 -9.10 -14.83
CA VAL A 47 -6.82 -8.55 -14.93
C VAL A 47 -6.63 -7.51 -13.83
N GLN A 48 -5.72 -7.78 -12.89
CA GLN A 48 -5.21 -6.73 -12.02
C GLN A 48 -4.11 -5.99 -12.79
N ASP A 49 -4.34 -4.71 -13.08
CA ASP A 49 -3.34 -3.85 -13.69
C ASP A 49 -2.10 -3.71 -12.82
N GLY A 50 -0.97 -3.47 -13.49
CA GLY A 50 0.29 -3.19 -12.81
C GLY A 50 0.14 -1.98 -11.89
N TYR A 51 0.67 -2.07 -10.68
CA TYR A 51 0.53 -1.03 -9.68
C TYR A 51 1.87 -0.76 -9.00
N ALA A 52 2.01 0.48 -8.52
CA ALA A 52 3.03 0.87 -7.58
C ALA A 52 2.36 1.53 -6.38
N LEU A 53 2.67 1.08 -5.18
CA LEU A 53 2.23 1.66 -3.93
C LEU A 53 3.43 2.33 -3.29
N VAL A 54 3.32 3.64 -3.06
CA VAL A 54 4.37 4.43 -2.40
C VAL A 54 3.89 4.83 -1.02
N ASP A 55 4.73 4.61 -0.02
CA ASP A 55 4.54 5.03 1.35
C ASP A 55 5.69 5.96 1.75
N ALA A 56 5.42 6.93 2.61
CA ALA A 56 6.46 7.81 3.14
C ALA A 56 6.16 8.22 4.58
N ASP A 57 7.20 8.54 5.33
CA ASP A 57 7.12 9.08 6.67
C ASP A 57 8.26 10.04 6.99
N LEU A 58 7.98 10.96 7.90
CA LEU A 58 8.90 11.98 8.39
C LEU A 58 8.70 12.10 9.90
N THR A 59 9.73 11.77 10.65
CA THR A 59 9.71 11.76 12.12
C THR A 59 10.72 12.75 12.67
N TYR A 60 10.26 13.72 13.44
CA TYR A 60 11.11 14.56 14.28
C TYR A 60 11.20 13.95 15.68
N THR A 61 12.41 13.85 16.22
CA THR A 61 12.67 13.44 17.60
C THR A 61 13.43 14.54 18.32
N SER A 62 12.97 14.90 19.52
CA SER A 62 13.60 15.93 20.34
C SER A 62 15.02 15.55 20.76
N ALA A 63 15.86 16.56 21.00
CA ALA A 63 17.25 16.36 21.42
C ALA A 63 17.40 15.54 22.71
N ASP A 64 16.45 15.71 23.63
CA ASP A 64 16.40 14.95 24.89
C ASP A 64 15.73 13.57 24.74
N LYS A 65 15.29 13.20 23.53
CA LYS A 65 14.61 11.94 23.18
C LYS A 65 13.33 11.66 23.98
N LYS A 66 12.80 12.68 24.67
CA LYS A 66 11.58 12.55 25.48
C LYS A 66 10.32 12.56 24.65
N TRP A 67 10.35 13.13 23.45
CA TRP A 67 9.19 13.11 22.57
C TRP A 67 9.57 13.02 21.10
N SER A 68 8.62 12.56 20.29
CA SER A 68 8.73 12.58 18.84
C SER A 68 7.38 12.82 18.18
N VAL A 69 7.41 13.41 16.99
CA VAL A 69 6.25 13.64 16.14
C VAL A 69 6.55 13.12 14.75
N ALA A 70 5.68 12.27 14.23
CA ALA A 70 5.79 11.67 12.92
C ALA A 70 4.60 12.03 12.04
N LEU A 71 4.87 12.50 10.83
CA LEU A 71 3.94 12.58 9.72
C LEU A 71 4.13 11.35 8.85
N TRP A 72 3.04 10.68 8.46
CA TRP A 72 3.12 9.50 7.61
C TRP A 72 2.01 9.48 6.57
N GLY A 73 2.29 8.83 5.44
CA GLY A 73 1.35 8.59 4.37
C GLY A 73 1.54 7.20 3.76
N ARG A 74 0.43 6.52 3.47
CA ARG A 74 0.39 5.20 2.84
C ARG A 74 -0.38 5.26 1.54
N ASN A 75 0.05 4.50 0.53
CA ASN A 75 -0.56 4.49 -0.80
C ASN A 75 -0.67 5.91 -1.41
N LEU A 76 0.43 6.66 -1.38
CA LEU A 76 0.53 8.02 -1.90
C LEU A 76 0.24 8.10 -3.41
N THR A 77 0.45 7.02 -4.15
CA THR A 77 0.08 6.92 -5.57
C THR A 77 -1.41 6.70 -5.80
N ASN A 78 -2.19 6.40 -4.75
CA ASN A 78 -3.64 6.20 -4.79
C ASN A 78 -4.09 5.09 -5.76
N HIS A 79 -3.33 3.99 -5.84
CA HIS A 79 -3.75 2.83 -6.61
C HIS A 79 -4.72 1.96 -5.81
N THR A 80 -5.80 1.57 -6.47
CA THR A 80 -6.73 0.56 -5.95
C THR A 80 -6.21 -0.81 -6.36
N VAL A 81 -5.84 -1.63 -5.37
CA VAL A 81 -5.31 -2.97 -5.60
C VAL A 81 -6.27 -4.00 -5.02
N PHE A 82 -6.70 -4.95 -5.85
CA PHE A 82 -7.44 -6.12 -5.41
C PHE A 82 -6.46 -7.17 -4.87
N THR A 83 -6.51 -7.39 -3.57
CA THR A 83 -5.60 -8.29 -2.84
C THR A 83 -5.97 -9.76 -3.04
N THR A 84 -7.22 -10.04 -3.37
CA THR A 84 -7.78 -11.34 -3.75
C THR A 84 -9.04 -11.04 -4.53
N SER A 85 -9.29 -11.72 -5.64
CA SER A 85 -10.61 -11.78 -6.25
C SER A 85 -10.96 -13.23 -6.49
N PHE A 86 -12.19 -13.62 -6.17
CA PHE A 86 -12.70 -14.94 -6.44
C PHE A 86 -14.08 -14.81 -7.09
N ARG A 87 -14.31 -15.66 -8.09
CA ARG A 87 -15.63 -15.86 -8.66
C ARG A 87 -16.45 -16.69 -7.68
N ALA A 88 -17.61 -16.20 -7.26
CA ALA A 88 -18.50 -16.96 -6.39
C ALA A 88 -19.12 -18.11 -7.19
N PRO A 89 -18.78 -19.39 -6.92
CA PRO A 89 -19.10 -20.50 -7.82
C PRO A 89 -20.60 -20.86 -7.88
N PHE A 90 -21.43 -20.33 -6.97
CA PHE A 90 -22.85 -20.68 -6.86
C PHE A 90 -23.79 -19.46 -6.88
N ILE A 91 -23.29 -18.28 -7.29
CA ILE A 91 -24.10 -17.05 -7.42
C ILE A 91 -24.16 -16.67 -8.90
N ASN A 92 -25.08 -17.33 -9.59
CA ASN A 92 -25.52 -17.10 -10.96
C ASN A 92 -26.90 -16.43 -10.95
N ASN A 93 -26.97 -15.26 -10.33
CA ASN A 93 -28.18 -14.42 -10.27
C ASN A 93 -28.11 -13.39 -11.42
N ALA A 94 -29.25 -13.00 -12.01
CA ALA A 94 -29.38 -11.97 -13.04
C ALA A 94 -28.75 -10.59 -12.72
N LEU A 95 -28.37 -10.33 -11.47
CA LEU A 95 -27.60 -9.15 -11.03
C LEU A 95 -26.07 -9.29 -11.20
N ALA A 96 -25.59 -10.51 -11.43
CA ALA A 96 -24.20 -10.79 -11.75
C ALA A 96 -24.02 -10.68 -13.27
N GLY A 97 -23.00 -9.94 -13.71
CA GLY A 97 -22.70 -9.78 -15.14
C GLY A 97 -22.38 -11.10 -15.85
N PRO A 98 -22.04 -11.07 -17.15
CA PRO A 98 -21.76 -12.27 -17.95
C PRO A 98 -20.71 -13.22 -17.33
N ASP A 99 -19.85 -12.68 -16.47
CA ASP A 99 -18.74 -13.35 -15.81
C ASP A 99 -19.09 -13.93 -14.41
N GLY A 100 -20.31 -13.67 -13.91
CA GLY A 100 -20.73 -14.01 -12.55
C GLY A 100 -20.31 -12.96 -11.51
N MET A 101 -20.57 -13.22 -10.23
CA MET A 101 -20.26 -12.26 -9.17
C MET A 101 -18.79 -12.39 -8.75
N LEU A 102 -18.02 -11.33 -8.99
CA LEU A 102 -16.62 -11.21 -8.57
C LEU A 102 -16.56 -10.48 -7.22
N ALA A 103 -16.13 -11.18 -6.18
CA ALA A 103 -15.88 -10.59 -4.88
C ALA A 103 -14.38 -10.42 -4.69
N GLY A 104 -13.94 -9.24 -4.23
CA GLY A 104 -12.54 -8.98 -3.98
C GLY A 104 -12.29 -8.07 -2.79
N MET A 105 -11.13 -8.24 -2.16
CA MET A 105 -10.69 -7.41 -1.03
C MET A 105 -9.79 -6.28 -1.52
N LEU A 106 -10.21 -5.04 -1.33
CA LEU A 106 -9.40 -3.87 -1.65
C LEU A 106 -8.35 -3.62 -0.56
N ARG A 107 -7.14 -3.24 -0.98
CA ARG A 107 -6.19 -2.58 -0.10
C ARG A 107 -6.74 -1.20 0.33
N PRO A 108 -6.32 -0.70 1.51
CA PRO A 108 -6.69 0.65 1.95
C PRO A 108 -6.38 1.70 0.87
N PRO A 109 -7.27 2.70 0.67
CA PRO A 109 -7.00 3.83 -0.20
C PRO A 109 -5.83 4.67 0.36
N ARG A 110 -5.49 5.76 -0.33
CA ARG A 110 -4.51 6.71 0.20
C ARG A 110 -4.90 7.15 1.62
N THR A 111 -4.00 6.95 2.58
CA THR A 111 -4.19 7.37 3.98
C THR A 111 -3.00 8.19 4.45
N TYR A 112 -3.24 9.09 5.38
CA TYR A 112 -2.21 9.92 6.00
C TYR A 112 -2.57 10.17 7.45
N GLY A 113 -1.56 10.49 8.26
CA GLY A 113 -1.79 10.79 9.66
C GLY A 113 -0.57 11.39 10.33
N VAL A 114 -0.80 11.80 11.57
CA VAL A 114 0.22 12.29 12.48
C VAL A 114 0.25 11.38 13.70
N ARG A 115 1.44 11.11 14.22
CA ARG A 115 1.67 10.32 15.43
C ARG A 115 2.57 11.13 16.36
N ALA A 116 2.14 11.34 17.59
CA ALA A 116 2.98 11.87 18.64
C ALA A 116 3.34 10.76 19.64
N ARG A 117 4.56 10.78 20.16
CA ARG A 117 5.04 9.86 21.19
C ARG A 117 5.73 10.64 22.29
N VAL A 118 5.50 10.25 23.53
CA VAL A 118 6.18 10.77 24.72
C VAL A 118 6.77 9.59 25.48
N ASN A 119 8.02 9.70 25.90
CA ASN A 119 8.74 8.75 26.72
C ASN A 119 8.96 9.40 28.10
N PHE A 120 8.53 8.71 29.17
CA PHE A 120 8.61 9.17 30.57
C PHE A 120 9.74 8.47 31.32
#